data_AF-A0AAW1P0S6-F1
#
_entry.id   AF-A0AAW1P0S6-F1
#
_cell.length_a   1.000
_cell.length_b   1.000
_cell.length_c   1.000
_cell.angle_alpha   90.00
_cell.angle_beta   90.00
_cell.angle_gamma   90.00
#
_symmetry.space_group_name_H-M   'P 1'
#
loop_
_entity.id
_entity.type
_entity.pdbx_description
1 polymer ?
#
loop_
_entity_poly.entity_id
_entity_poly.type
_entity_poly.pdbx_seq_one_letter_code
_entity_poly.pdbx_strand_id
1 'polypeptide(L)'
;MAKDKILKLAKGFRGRSKNCISIAQRRVEKAMQYAFRDRKQKKREMRSLWIQRINAGTKEHGLQYSRFIHGLQQDNIQINRHILSELAMSEPFSFKALVDRVRFMRGGQ
;
A
#
# COMPACT_ATOMS: atom_id res chain seq x y z
N MET A 1 -23.34 19.77 -15.72
CA MET A 1 -23.80 18.35 -15.71
C MET A 1 -25.30 18.30 -15.49
N ALA A 2 -26.01 17.36 -16.12
CA ALA A 2 -27.44 17.16 -15.89
C ALA A 2 -27.73 16.77 -14.42
N LYS A 3 -28.88 17.20 -13.89
CA LYS A 3 -29.32 16.98 -12.50
C LYS A 3 -29.21 15.51 -12.07
N ASP A 4 -29.68 14.61 -12.91
CA ASP A 4 -29.72 13.19 -12.57
C ASP A 4 -28.32 12.57 -12.48
N LYS A 5 -27.35 13.05 -13.27
CA LYS A 5 -25.96 12.60 -13.20
C LYS A 5 -25.32 12.99 -11.86
N ILE A 6 -25.58 14.21 -11.39
CA ILE A 6 -25.06 14.68 -10.08
C ILE A 6 -25.70 13.88 -8.94
N LEU A 7 -27.01 13.66 -8.98
CA LEU A 7 -27.71 12.92 -7.92
C LEU A 7 -27.30 11.43 -7.90
N LYS A 8 -27.01 10.82 -9.06
CA LYS A 8 -26.41 9.49 -9.13
C LYS A 8 -25.05 9.43 -8.43
N LEU A 9 -24.20 10.43 -8.65
CA LEU A 9 -22.89 10.51 -8.00
C LEU A 9 -22.98 10.87 -6.51
N ALA A 10 -24.01 11.61 -6.10
CA ALA A 10 -24.27 11.97 -4.71
C ALA A 10 -24.94 10.86 -3.90
N LYS A 11 -25.23 9.70 -4.51
CA LYS A 11 -25.81 8.55 -3.82
C LYS A 11 -24.90 8.09 -2.68
N GLY A 12 -25.46 7.92 -1.49
CA GLY A 12 -24.72 7.57 -0.27
C GLY A 12 -24.25 8.77 0.56
N PHE A 13 -24.37 10.00 0.06
CA PHE A 13 -24.12 11.18 0.89
C PHE A 13 -25.17 11.35 2.00
N ARG A 14 -24.76 11.94 3.12
CA ARG A 14 -25.62 12.11 4.30
C ARG A 14 -26.47 13.39 4.22
N GLY A 15 -27.70 13.34 4.74
CA GLY A 15 -28.60 14.49 4.85
C GLY A 15 -29.03 15.05 3.49
N ARG A 16 -29.19 16.38 3.40
CA ARG A 16 -29.68 17.08 2.20
C ARG A 16 -28.74 17.00 0.99
N SER A 17 -27.47 16.62 1.20
CA SER A 17 -26.48 16.53 0.12
C SER A 17 -26.69 15.39 -0.88
N LYS A 18 -27.66 14.50 -0.62
CA LYS A 18 -28.09 13.45 -1.56
C LYS A 18 -29.35 13.78 -2.36
N ASN A 19 -30.14 14.77 -1.91
CA ASN A 19 -31.45 15.11 -2.48
C ASN A 19 -31.46 16.50 -3.14
N CYS A 20 -30.83 17.50 -2.50
CA CYS A 20 -30.85 18.89 -2.94
C CYS A 20 -29.68 19.17 -3.88
N ILE A 21 -29.97 19.50 -5.15
CA ILE A 21 -28.95 19.62 -6.21
C ILE A 21 -27.84 20.62 -5.91
N SER A 22 -28.18 21.80 -5.36
CA SER A 22 -27.20 22.86 -5.05
C SER A 22 -26.17 22.41 -4.01
N ILE A 23 -26.63 21.67 -2.99
CA ILE A 23 -25.75 21.11 -1.95
C ILE A 23 -24.97 19.91 -2.50
N ALA A 24 -25.63 19.06 -3.31
CA ALA A 24 -25.03 17.88 -3.92
C ALA A 24 -23.87 18.24 -4.85
N GLN A 25 -24.02 19.26 -5.70
CA GLN A 25 -22.98 19.72 -6.63
C GLN A 25 -21.66 20.04 -5.89
N ARG A 26 -21.73 20.91 -4.88
CA ARG A 26 -20.56 21.32 -4.07
C ARG A 26 -19.88 20.12 -3.39
N ARG A 27 -20.67 19.13 -2.95
CA ARG A 27 -20.15 17.91 -2.30
C ARG A 27 -19.51 16.96 -3.31
N VAL A 28 -20.14 16.76 -4.47
CA VAL A 28 -19.62 15.91 -5.55
C VAL A 28 -18.31 16.46 -6.08
N GLU A 29 -18.19 17.78 -6.27
CA GLU A 29 -16.94 18.41 -6.71
C GLU A 29 -15.78 18.13 -5.75
N LYS A 30 -16.00 18.34 -4.44
CA LYS A 30 -15.00 18.00 -3.42
C LYS A 30 -14.67 16.50 -3.40
N ALA A 31 -15.67 15.65 -3.52
CA ALA A 31 -15.46 14.20 -3.56
C ALA A 31 -14.62 13.78 -4.78
N MET A 32 -14.82 14.41 -5.94
CA MET A 32 -14.00 14.16 -7.13
C MET A 32 -12.55 14.60 -6.94
N GLN A 33 -12.33 15.75 -6.29
CA GLN A 33 -10.97 16.21 -5.95
C GLN A 33 -10.28 15.23 -5.01
N TYR A 34 -10.97 14.75 -3.97
CA TYR A 34 -10.45 13.71 -3.08
C TYR A 34 -10.16 12.41 -3.83
N ALA A 35 -11.07 11.94 -4.69
CA ALA A 35 -10.84 10.74 -5.49
C ALA A 35 -9.58 10.85 -6.37
N PHE A 36 -9.34 12.01 -6.99
CA PHE A 36 -8.13 12.24 -7.78
C PHE A 36 -6.86 12.21 -6.92
N ARG A 37 -6.87 12.91 -5.78
CA ARG A 37 -5.75 12.91 -4.82
C ARG A 37 -5.47 11.51 -4.29
N ASP A 38 -6.51 10.81 -3.85
CA ASP A 38 -6.41 9.53 -3.16
C ASP A 38 -6.00 8.40 -4.10
N ARG A 39 -6.31 8.47 -5.41
CA ARG A 39 -5.72 7.56 -6.41
C ARG A 39 -4.19 7.62 -6.46
N LYS A 40 -3.59 8.79 -6.26
CA LYS A 40 -2.13 8.96 -6.16
C LYS A 40 -1.62 8.54 -4.79
N GLN A 41 -2.33 8.92 -3.73
CA GLN A 41 -1.94 8.65 -2.35
C GLN A 41 -2.01 7.16 -1.99
N LYS A 42 -3.02 6.43 -2.46
CA LYS A 42 -3.19 4.98 -2.23
C LYS A 42 -1.95 4.18 -2.60
N LYS A 43 -1.26 4.56 -3.69
CA LYS A 43 0.00 3.88 -4.09
C LYS A 43 1.10 4.04 -3.04
N ARG A 44 1.18 5.20 -2.39
CA ARG A 44 2.16 5.50 -1.34
C ARG A 44 1.78 4.82 -0.02
N GLU A 45 0.51 4.86 0.34
CA GLU A 45 -0.03 4.20 1.54
C GLU A 45 0.17 2.69 1.48
N MET A 46 -0.16 2.05 0.35
CA MET A 46 0.09 0.62 0.15
C MET A 46 1.57 0.28 0.24
N ARG A 47 2.45 1.10 -0.35
CA ARG A 47 3.89 0.88 -0.23
C ARG A 47 4.37 1.00 1.22
N SER A 48 3.88 1.97 1.98
CA SER A 48 4.20 2.11 3.41
C SER A 48 3.76 0.88 4.19
N LEU A 49 2.55 0.38 3.94
CA LEU A 49 2.02 -0.84 4.56
C LEU A 49 2.88 -2.07 4.24
N TRP A 50 3.29 -2.26 2.99
CA TRP A 50 4.16 -3.37 2.60
C TRP A 50 5.52 -3.30 3.32
N ILE A 51 6.11 -2.11 3.44
CA ILE A 51 7.36 -1.92 4.18
C ILE A 51 7.18 -2.28 5.66
N GLN A 52 6.08 -1.87 6.29
CA GLN A 52 5.79 -2.20 7.68
C GLN A 52 5.66 -3.71 7.88
N ARG A 53 4.95 -4.41 6.99
CA ARG A 53 4.79 -5.87 7.02
C ARG A 53 6.12 -6.60 6.86
N ILE A 54 6.93 -6.21 5.86
CA ILE A 54 8.26 -6.80 5.66
C ILE A 54 9.15 -6.52 6.87
N ASN A 55 9.11 -5.31 7.42
CA ASN A 55 9.91 -4.95 8.59
C ASN A 55 9.55 -5.79 9.82
N ALA A 56 8.27 -6.10 10.02
CA ALA A 56 7.83 -7.02 11.06
C ALA A 56 8.44 -8.41 10.85
N GLY A 57 8.28 -8.99 9.65
CA GLY A 57 8.83 -10.31 9.34
C GLY A 57 10.37 -10.37 9.43
N THR A 58 11.08 -9.35 8.96
CA THR A 58 12.56 -9.33 9.09
C THR A 58 13.01 -9.20 10.53
N LYS A 59 12.26 -8.46 11.36
CA LYS A 59 12.57 -8.28 12.79
C LYS A 59 12.46 -9.58 13.57
N GLU A 60 11.47 -10.42 13.26
CA GLU A 60 11.34 -11.76 13.87
C GLU A 60 12.57 -12.62 13.62
N HIS A 61 13.25 -12.41 12.49
CA HIS A 61 14.50 -13.08 12.15
C HIS A 61 15.75 -12.29 12.54
N GLY A 62 15.64 -11.20 13.31
CA GLY A 62 16.75 -10.41 13.81
C GLY A 62 17.45 -9.54 12.77
N LEU A 63 16.80 -9.21 11.66
CA LEU A 63 17.35 -8.39 10.58
C LEU A 63 16.52 -7.11 10.36
N GLN A 64 17.18 -6.01 10.02
CA GLN A 64 16.51 -4.73 9.74
C GLN A 64 16.10 -4.64 8.26
N TYR A 65 14.94 -4.07 7.96
CA TYR A 65 14.42 -3.90 6.59
C TYR A 65 15.44 -3.30 5.60
N SER A 66 16.14 -2.22 5.98
CA SER A 66 17.16 -1.59 5.14
C SER A 66 18.25 -2.58 4.71
N ARG A 67 18.74 -3.37 5.67
CA ARG A 67 19.78 -4.39 5.44
C ARG A 67 19.25 -5.53 4.57
N PHE A 68 17.99 -5.92 4.75
CA PHE A 68 17.33 -6.96 3.96
C PHE A 68 17.25 -6.57 2.48
N ILE A 69 16.67 -5.39 2.20
CA ILE A 69 16.50 -4.91 0.83
C ILE A 69 17.82 -4.69 0.13
N HIS A 70 18.82 -4.15 0.84
CA HIS A 70 20.17 -4.03 0.29
C HIS A 70 20.74 -5.39 -0.10
N GLY A 71 20.63 -6.39 0.78
CA GLY A 71 21.12 -7.74 0.50
C GLY A 71 20.44 -8.39 -0.70
N LEU A 72 19.11 -8.27 -0.83
CA LEU A 72 18.38 -8.78 -1.99
C LEU A 72 18.83 -8.12 -3.30
N GLN A 73 19.12 -6.81 -3.27
CA GLN A 73 19.60 -6.10 -4.44
C GLN A 73 21.02 -6.54 -4.85
N GLN A 74 21.90 -6.83 -3.90
CA GLN A 74 23.25 -7.34 -4.17
C GLN A 74 23.22 -8.76 -4.78
N ASP A 75 22.28 -9.60 -4.36
CA ASP A 75 22.08 -10.95 -4.92
C ASP A 75 21.25 -10.94 -6.22
N ASN A 76 20.98 -9.76 -6.81
CA ASN A 76 20.16 -9.57 -8.01
C ASN A 76 18.74 -10.16 -7.93
N ILE A 77 18.19 -10.32 -6.72
CA ILE A 77 16.83 -10.83 -6.51
C ILE A 77 15.84 -9.66 -6.68
N GLN A 78 15.26 -9.53 -7.87
CA GLN A 78 14.35 -8.44 -8.23
C GLN A 78 12.89 -8.74 -7.83
N ILE A 79 12.61 -8.82 -6.54
CA ILE A 79 11.24 -9.05 -6.04
C ILE A 79 10.58 -7.74 -5.60
N ASN A 80 9.31 -7.58 -5.98
CA ASN A 80 8.49 -6.44 -5.58
C ASN A 80 8.08 -6.53 -4.10
N ARG A 81 7.95 -5.37 -3.46
CA ARG A 81 7.55 -5.25 -2.04
C ARG A 81 6.15 -5.79 -1.75
N HIS A 82 5.26 -5.75 -2.73
CA HIS A 82 3.95 -6.40 -2.63
C HIS A 82 4.11 -7.89 -2.34
N ILE A 83 4.80 -8.61 -3.24
CA ILE A 83 5.02 -10.05 -3.13
C ILE A 83 5.84 -10.39 -1.88
N LEU A 84 6.89 -9.62 -1.56
CA LEU A 84 7.65 -9.82 -0.32
C LEU A 84 6.77 -9.68 0.93
N SER A 85 5.84 -8.71 0.96
CA SER A 85 4.94 -8.54 2.10
C SER A 85 3.91 -9.66 2.21
N GLU A 86 3.50 -10.24 1.08
CA GLU A 86 2.58 -11.37 1.03
C GLU A 86 3.29 -12.66 1.47
N LEU A 87 4.52 -12.90 1.00
CA LEU A 87 5.37 -14.01 1.44
C LEU A 87 5.64 -13.95 2.94
N ALA A 88 5.93 -12.77 3.48
CA ALA A 88 6.13 -12.58 4.92
C ALA A 88 4.89 -12.95 5.75
N MET A 89 3.69 -12.87 5.18
CA MET A 89 2.43 -13.18 5.88
C MET A 89 1.95 -14.62 5.67
N SER A 90 2.08 -15.14 4.44
CA SER A 90 1.50 -16.42 4.03
C SER A 90 2.48 -17.59 4.15
N GLU A 91 3.77 -17.34 3.89
CA GLU A 91 4.78 -18.39 3.72
C GLU A 91 6.03 -18.12 4.58
N PRO A 92 5.96 -18.36 5.91
CA PRO A 92 7.05 -18.04 6.84
C PRO A 92 8.35 -18.77 6.50
N PHE A 93 8.28 -20.03 6.05
CA PHE A 93 9.46 -20.84 5.71
C PHE A 93 10.22 -20.28 4.50
N SER A 94 9.48 -19.93 3.45
CA SER A 94 10.04 -19.32 2.23
C SER A 94 10.64 -17.95 2.53
N PHE A 95 9.97 -17.14 3.35
CA PHE A 95 10.49 -15.84 3.77
C PHE A 95 11.76 -15.98 4.61
N LYS A 96 11.80 -16.95 5.53
CA LYS A 96 13.00 -17.26 6.31
C LYS A 96 14.19 -17.64 5.43
N ALA A 97 13.99 -18.48 4.41
CA ALA A 97 15.05 -18.86 3.48
C ALA A 97 15.66 -17.64 2.75
N LEU A 98 14.84 -16.65 2.38
CA LEU A 98 15.32 -15.39 1.81
C LEU A 98 16.13 -14.56 2.81
N VAL A 99 15.70 -14.50 4.06
CA VAL A 99 16.43 -13.79 5.12
C VAL A 99 17.77 -14.46 5.41
N ASP A 100 17.80 -15.80 5.48
CA ASP A 100 19.01 -16.57 5.72
C ASP A 100 20.00 -16.43 4.55
N ARG A 101 19.51 -16.44 3.30
CA ARG A 101 20.30 -16.15 2.10
C ARG A 101 20.99 -14.78 2.19
N VAL A 102 20.25 -13.75 2.59
CA VAL A 102 20.78 -12.39 2.76
C VAL A 102 21.78 -12.32 3.93
N ARG A 103 21.53 -13.05 5.02
CA ARG A 103 22.43 -13.10 6.19
C ARG A 103 23.78 -13.74 5.81
N PHE A 104 23.76 -14.86 5.10
CA PHE A 104 24.97 -15.57 4.67
C PHE A 104 25.93 -14.66 3.89
N MET A 105 25.40 -13.89 2.93
CA MET A 105 26.20 -12.98 2.10
C MET A 105 26.87 -11.84 2.88
N ARG A 106 26.34 -11.49 4.07
CA ARG A 106 26.93 -10.45 4.93
C ARG A 106 27.94 -10.98 5.94
N GLY A 107 28.01 -12.30 6.15
CA GLY A 107 29.00 -12.93 7.04
C GLY A 107 30.45 -12.90 6.52
N GLY A 108 30.70 -12.22 5.40
CA GLY A 108 32.03 -12.01 4.82
C GLY A 108 32.64 -10.62 5.09
N GLN A 109 32.35 -10.01 6.25
CA GLN A 109 33.04 -8.81 6.76
C GLN A 109 33.56 -9.05 8.16
#